data_AF-A0A7G9L4B4-F1
#
_entry.id   AF-A0A7G9L4B4-F1
#
_cell.length_a   1.000
_cell.length_b   1.000
_cell.length_c   1.000
_cell.angle_alpha   90.00
_cell.angle_beta   90.00
_cell.angle_gamma   90.00
#
_symmetry.space_group_name_H-M   'P 1'
#
loop_
_entity.id
_entity.type
_entity.pdbx_description
1 polymer ?
#
loop_
_entity_poly.entity_id
_entity_poly.type
_entity_poly.pdbx_seq_one_letter_code
_entity_poly.pdbx_strand_id
1 'polypeptide(L)'
;MTKIAILGNSHAAAFAHGWREIEGERPEEVTFFTAPRDRMRTLRVQGGKLVTDDVAARRMIARSSGDRGYIDLSSFDQVWLVGLGVGIRPVMQIYRRFFTDRMTPDADRTGISHEGFVAAAKGAVQRSAMADVLALVRAVSDAPVRCMPEPMPAQSVVDDEDRGQPWRMAVERGEESQLLQIFHDSLRANGVDLPGLQMQPTATLTNDGFYSAPEFAEAPARLKDAGDGEHPTDNFHMNAKYGRTFIEALLAG
;
A
#
# COMPACT_ATOMS: atom_id res chain seq x y z
N MET A 1 21.26 -17.88 -1.08
CA MET A 1 20.43 -17.06 -0.19
C MET A 1 19.73 -16.04 -1.08
N THR A 2 18.41 -16.04 -1.15
CA THR A 2 17.66 -15.11 -2.00
C THR A 2 17.63 -13.73 -1.34
N LYS A 3 18.01 -12.69 -2.06
CA LYS A 3 18.06 -11.31 -1.57
C LYS A 3 16.85 -10.52 -2.05
N ILE A 4 16.09 -9.95 -1.13
CA ILE A 4 14.83 -9.26 -1.42
C ILE A 4 14.95 -7.80 -0.97
N ALA A 5 14.70 -6.87 -1.89
CA ALA A 5 14.56 -5.45 -1.57
C ALA A 5 13.08 -5.10 -1.39
N ILE A 6 12.68 -4.58 -0.24
CA ILE A 6 11.33 -4.09 -0.01
C ILE A 6 11.32 -2.57 -0.01
N LEU A 7 10.69 -1.98 -1.02
CA LEU A 7 10.52 -0.53 -1.15
C LEU A 7 9.09 -0.15 -0.76
N GLY A 8 8.92 0.82 0.13
CA GLY A 8 7.58 1.20 0.56
C GLY A 8 7.49 2.47 1.38
N ASN A 9 6.25 2.81 1.75
CA ASN A 9 5.96 3.91 2.65
C ASN A 9 5.73 3.42 4.08
N SER A 10 4.90 4.11 4.88
CA SER A 10 4.58 3.71 6.25
C SER A 10 3.98 2.31 6.36
N HIS A 11 3.28 1.80 5.35
CA HIS A 11 2.70 0.45 5.37
C HIS A 11 3.77 -0.65 5.36
N ALA A 12 4.96 -0.38 4.81
CA ALA A 12 6.09 -1.32 4.88
C ALA A 12 6.62 -1.52 6.31
N ALA A 13 6.22 -0.68 7.29
CA ALA A 13 6.55 -0.91 8.69
C ALA A 13 6.00 -2.25 9.21
N ALA A 14 4.76 -2.61 8.84
CA ALA A 14 4.17 -3.89 9.23
C ALA A 14 5.05 -5.07 8.76
N PHE A 15 5.51 -5.02 7.51
CA PHE A 15 6.41 -6.01 6.92
C PHE A 15 7.78 -6.03 7.62
N ALA A 16 8.36 -4.87 7.90
CA ALA A 16 9.65 -4.79 8.59
C ALA A 16 9.60 -5.37 10.00
N HIS A 17 8.51 -5.15 10.72
CA HIS A 17 8.31 -5.74 12.04
C HIS A 17 8.01 -7.24 11.96
N GLY A 18 7.14 -7.67 11.05
CA GLY A 18 6.83 -9.09 10.86
C GLY A 18 8.04 -9.90 10.38
N TRP A 19 8.90 -9.34 9.52
CA TRP A 19 10.13 -10.00 9.09
C TRP A 19 11.07 -10.28 10.26
N ARG A 20 11.26 -9.33 11.17
CA ARG A 20 12.12 -9.52 12.36
C ARG A 20 11.66 -10.67 13.26
N GLU A 21 10.37 -11.02 13.24
CA GLU A 21 9.84 -12.14 14.01
C GLU A 21 10.22 -13.50 13.40
N ILE A 22 10.49 -13.57 12.09
CA ILE A 22 10.70 -14.82 11.35
C ILE A 22 12.07 -14.92 10.67
N GLU A 23 12.88 -13.86 10.64
CA GLU A 23 14.13 -13.82 9.86
C GLU A 23 15.15 -14.89 10.27
N GLY A 24 15.15 -15.29 11.55
CA GLY A 24 16.01 -16.39 12.04
C GLY A 24 15.59 -17.79 11.60
N GLU A 25 14.38 -17.94 11.07
CA GLU A 25 13.79 -19.20 10.61
C GLU A 25 13.81 -19.33 9.09
N ARG A 26 14.33 -18.31 8.39
CA ARG A 26 14.18 -18.14 6.95
C ARG A 26 15.54 -18.00 6.25
N PRO A 27 15.73 -18.64 5.08
CA PRO A 27 16.96 -18.52 4.31
C PRO A 27 17.00 -17.27 3.43
N GLU A 28 15.99 -16.40 3.42
CA GLU A 28 15.99 -15.15 2.65
C GLU A 28 16.70 -14.02 3.40
N GLU A 29 17.30 -13.09 2.66
CA GLU A 29 17.86 -11.85 3.20
C GLU A 29 16.98 -10.68 2.73
N VAL A 30 16.35 -9.98 3.66
CA VAL A 30 15.42 -8.88 3.32
C VAL A 30 16.00 -7.54 3.75
N THR A 31 16.09 -6.61 2.81
CA THR A 31 16.48 -5.21 3.08
C THR A 31 15.32 -4.28 2.81
N PHE A 32 15.02 -3.40 3.78
CA PHE A 32 13.94 -2.43 3.67
C PHE A 32 14.45 -1.05 3.23
N PHE A 33 13.76 -0.43 2.28
CA PHE A 33 14.02 0.92 1.82
C PHE A 33 12.72 1.72 1.94
N THR A 34 12.53 2.42 3.06
CA THR A 34 11.26 3.07 3.36
C THR A 34 11.40 4.58 3.55
N ALA A 35 10.41 5.31 3.06
CA ALA A 35 10.24 6.73 3.34
C ALA A 35 8.75 7.06 3.54
N PRO A 36 8.37 7.88 4.52
CA PRO A 36 6.97 8.09 4.87
C PRO A 36 6.20 8.83 3.76
N ARG A 37 4.88 8.63 3.72
CA ARG A 37 3.94 9.29 2.79
C ARG A 37 4.38 9.09 1.33
N ASP A 38 4.30 10.14 0.51
CA ASP A 38 4.69 10.14 -0.90
C ASP A 38 6.19 10.41 -1.12
N ARG A 39 7.03 10.42 -0.07
CA ARG A 39 8.46 10.79 -0.22
C ARG A 39 9.25 9.86 -1.14
N MET A 40 8.80 8.61 -1.33
CA MET A 40 9.40 7.71 -2.31
C MET A 40 9.31 8.24 -3.76
N ARG A 41 8.40 9.17 -4.07
CA ARG A 41 8.34 9.85 -5.38
C ARG A 41 9.51 10.79 -5.65
N THR A 42 10.26 11.17 -4.61
CA THR A 42 11.45 12.02 -4.76
C THR A 42 12.67 11.27 -5.28
N LEU A 43 12.56 9.94 -5.43
CA LEU A 43 13.61 9.11 -6.01
C LEU A 43 13.81 9.45 -7.48
N ARG A 44 15.07 9.30 -7.92
CA ARG A 44 15.47 9.40 -9.32
C ARG A 44 16.62 8.44 -9.61
N VAL A 45 16.83 8.13 -10.88
CA VAL A 45 17.96 7.31 -11.33
C VAL A 45 19.23 8.17 -11.39
N GLN A 46 20.31 7.69 -10.76
CA GLN A 46 21.65 8.26 -10.88
C GLN A 46 22.70 7.15 -10.80
N GLY A 47 23.48 6.97 -11.86
CA GLY A 47 24.55 5.97 -11.90
C GLY A 47 24.08 4.52 -11.66
N GLY A 48 22.92 4.15 -12.20
CA GLY A 48 22.33 2.82 -12.02
C GLY A 48 21.70 2.58 -10.63
N LYS A 49 21.56 3.63 -9.81
CA LYS A 49 21.00 3.56 -8.46
C LYS A 49 19.79 4.47 -8.32
N LEU A 50 18.94 4.21 -7.34
CA LEU A 50 17.90 5.15 -6.95
C LEU A 50 18.41 6.05 -5.81
N VAL A 51 18.36 7.35 -6.04
CA VAL A 51 18.81 8.38 -5.09
C VAL A 51 17.72 9.42 -4.91
N THR A 52 17.77 10.19 -3.83
CA THR A 52 16.88 11.34 -3.58
C THR A 52 17.66 12.49 -2.98
N ASP A 53 17.31 13.73 -3.36
CA ASP A 53 17.79 14.96 -2.72
C ASP A 53 16.95 15.38 -1.51
N ASP A 54 15.79 14.76 -1.29
CA ASP A 54 15.02 14.97 -0.07
C ASP A 54 15.80 14.36 1.10
N VAL A 55 16.32 15.25 1.95
CA VAL A 55 17.16 14.89 3.10
C VAL A 55 16.43 13.95 4.06
N ALA A 56 15.13 14.14 4.26
CA ALA A 56 14.35 13.31 5.17
C ALA A 56 14.04 11.94 4.54
N ALA A 57 13.72 11.87 3.25
CA ALA A 57 13.60 10.60 2.53
C ALA A 57 14.92 9.82 2.57
N ARG A 58 16.03 10.48 2.25
CA ARG A 58 17.38 9.90 2.31
C ARG A 58 17.73 9.33 3.68
N ARG A 59 17.43 10.08 4.75
CA ARG A 59 17.66 9.65 6.14
C ARG A 59 16.83 8.42 6.51
N MET A 60 15.56 8.37 6.09
CA MET A 60 14.68 7.24 6.38
C MET A 60 15.13 5.98 5.62
N ILE A 61 15.48 6.12 4.34
CA ILE A 61 16.03 5.05 3.51
C ILE A 61 17.34 4.51 4.11
N ALA A 62 18.25 5.40 4.51
CA ALA A 62 19.50 5.00 5.17
C ALA A 62 19.22 4.16 6.40
N ARG A 63 18.37 4.65 7.30
CA ARG A 63 18.06 3.92 8.52
C ARG A 63 17.42 2.55 8.28
N SER A 64 16.49 2.45 7.32
CA SER A 64 15.80 1.18 7.07
C SER A 64 16.68 0.14 6.38
N SER A 65 17.75 0.58 5.69
CA SER A 65 18.61 -0.25 4.84
C SER A 65 20.01 -0.53 5.41
N GLY A 66 20.27 -0.14 6.66
CA GLY A 66 21.60 -0.29 7.26
C GLY A 66 22.59 0.80 6.81
N ASP A 67 22.17 2.05 6.92
CA ASP A 67 22.89 3.30 6.66
C ASP A 67 23.24 3.62 5.20
N ARG A 68 22.49 3.06 4.24
CA ARG A 68 22.64 3.40 2.81
C ARG A 68 21.70 4.53 2.41
N GLY A 69 22.23 5.72 2.15
CA GLY A 69 21.45 6.86 1.63
C GLY A 69 20.98 6.73 0.17
N TYR A 70 21.05 5.55 -0.42
CA TYR A 70 20.68 5.24 -1.80
C TYR A 70 20.22 3.78 -1.89
N ILE A 71 19.54 3.44 -2.99
CA ILE A 71 19.06 2.09 -3.26
C ILE A 71 19.84 1.55 -4.46
N ASP A 72 20.61 0.50 -4.22
CA ASP A 72 21.32 -0.24 -5.26
C ASP A 72 20.64 -1.60 -5.43
N LEU A 73 19.95 -1.76 -6.56
CA LEU A 73 19.13 -2.94 -6.84
C LEU A 73 19.91 -4.05 -7.55
N SER A 74 21.19 -3.84 -7.89
CA SER A 74 21.97 -4.83 -8.65
C SER A 74 22.33 -6.07 -7.82
N SER A 75 22.21 -6.01 -6.50
CA SER A 75 22.54 -7.10 -5.57
C SER A 75 21.33 -7.88 -5.09
N PHE A 76 20.12 -7.58 -5.60
CA PHE A 76 18.88 -8.21 -5.15
C PHE A 76 18.31 -9.11 -6.23
N ASP A 77 17.82 -10.27 -5.81
CA ASP A 77 17.19 -11.25 -6.69
C ASP A 77 15.72 -10.92 -6.93
N GLN A 78 15.08 -10.17 -6.02
CA GLN A 78 13.69 -9.72 -6.12
C GLN A 78 13.49 -8.33 -5.52
N VAL A 79 12.47 -7.63 -6.02
CA VAL A 79 12.02 -6.34 -5.49
C VAL A 79 10.54 -6.42 -5.15
N TRP A 80 10.16 -6.01 -3.95
CA TRP A 80 8.76 -5.92 -3.54
C TRP A 80 8.39 -4.46 -3.27
N LEU A 81 7.27 -4.02 -3.84
CA LEU A 81 6.72 -2.68 -3.64
C LEU A 81 5.53 -2.78 -2.69
N VAL A 82 5.55 -2.05 -1.56
CA VAL A 82 4.53 -2.15 -0.52
C VAL A 82 3.82 -0.81 -0.29
N GLY A 83 2.51 -0.81 -0.49
CA GLY A 83 1.63 0.35 -0.27
C GLY A 83 1.79 1.39 -1.38
N LEU A 84 2.44 2.50 -1.07
CA LEU A 84 2.78 3.55 -2.04
C LEU A 84 1.56 4.16 -2.76
N GLY A 85 0.45 4.36 -2.05
CA GLY A 85 -0.74 5.04 -2.56
C GLY A 85 -1.63 4.17 -3.47
N VAL A 86 -1.34 2.87 -3.59
CA VAL A 86 -2.23 1.91 -4.24
C VAL A 86 -3.07 1.25 -3.15
N GLY A 87 -4.34 1.59 -3.06
CA GLY A 87 -5.27 1.03 -2.07
C GLY A 87 -6.70 1.44 -2.38
N ILE A 88 -7.65 0.98 -1.55
CA ILE A 88 -9.07 1.32 -1.72
C ILE A 88 -9.36 2.80 -1.37
N ARG A 89 -8.49 3.46 -0.59
CA ARG A 89 -8.70 4.84 -0.13
C ARG A 89 -8.95 5.85 -1.26
N PRO A 90 -8.16 5.89 -2.35
CA PRO A 90 -8.49 6.72 -3.52
C PRO A 90 -9.88 6.46 -4.12
N VAL A 91 -10.33 5.19 -4.16
CA VAL A 91 -11.70 4.85 -4.61
C VAL A 91 -12.73 5.46 -3.68
N MET A 92 -12.51 5.39 -2.37
CA MET A 92 -13.40 6.01 -1.37
C MET A 92 -13.40 7.55 -1.46
N GLN A 93 -12.30 8.18 -1.87
CA GLN A 93 -12.27 9.64 -2.09
C GLN A 93 -13.07 10.05 -3.34
N ILE A 94 -13.11 9.21 -4.37
CA ILE A 94 -13.99 9.41 -5.53
C ILE A 94 -15.44 9.19 -5.08
N TYR A 95 -15.72 8.09 -4.38
CA TYR A 95 -17.03 7.74 -3.85
C TYR A 95 -17.64 8.83 -2.95
N ARG A 96 -16.81 9.49 -2.13
CA ARG A 96 -17.23 10.62 -1.29
C ARG A 96 -17.90 11.74 -2.09
N ARG A 97 -17.48 11.97 -3.33
CA ARG A 97 -17.89 13.13 -4.15
C ARG A 97 -18.86 12.75 -5.27
N PHE A 98 -18.82 11.51 -5.71
CA PHE A 98 -19.52 11.05 -6.90
C PHE A 98 -20.32 9.79 -6.63
N PHE A 99 -21.42 9.63 -7.35
CA PHE A 99 -22.19 8.38 -7.42
C PHE A 99 -22.45 8.02 -8.88
N THR A 100 -22.88 6.79 -9.12
CA THR A 100 -23.18 6.28 -10.46
C THR A 100 -24.64 5.83 -10.54
N ASP A 101 -25.13 5.54 -11.75
CA ASP A 101 -26.45 4.93 -11.99
C ASP A 101 -26.62 3.54 -11.35
N ARG A 102 -25.52 2.93 -10.89
CA ARG A 102 -25.50 1.64 -10.17
C ARG A 102 -25.34 1.79 -8.65
N MET A 103 -25.39 3.01 -8.13
CA MET A 103 -25.29 3.34 -6.71
C MET A 103 -26.54 4.09 -6.28
N THR A 104 -26.76 4.17 -4.98
CA THR A 104 -27.82 4.94 -4.35
C THR A 104 -27.65 6.42 -4.71
N PRO A 105 -28.65 7.04 -5.34
CA PRO A 105 -28.63 8.47 -5.64
C PRO A 105 -28.48 9.31 -4.37
N ASP A 106 -27.76 10.42 -4.49
CA ASP A 106 -27.44 11.29 -3.37
C ASP A 106 -27.45 12.75 -3.83
N ALA A 107 -28.30 13.57 -3.21
CA ALA A 107 -28.49 14.97 -3.58
C ALA A 107 -27.24 15.84 -3.32
N ASP A 108 -26.35 15.41 -2.43
CA ASP A 108 -25.15 16.15 -2.04
C ASP A 108 -23.90 15.70 -2.85
N ARG A 109 -24.04 14.70 -3.72
CA ARG A 109 -22.96 14.18 -4.58
C ARG A 109 -23.27 14.42 -6.05
N THR A 110 -22.22 14.43 -6.87
CA THR A 110 -22.38 14.59 -8.33
C THR A 110 -22.58 13.23 -9.00
N GLY A 111 -23.66 13.06 -9.76
CA GLY A 111 -23.87 11.86 -10.58
C GLY A 111 -22.92 11.84 -11.78
N ILE A 112 -22.21 10.73 -11.98
CA ILE A 112 -21.35 10.46 -13.13
C ILE A 112 -21.66 9.09 -13.72
N SER A 113 -21.21 8.80 -14.94
CA SER A 113 -21.33 7.44 -15.48
C SER A 113 -20.48 6.45 -14.68
N HIS A 114 -20.92 5.18 -14.65
CA HIS A 114 -20.14 4.10 -14.07
C HIS A 114 -18.74 3.99 -14.69
N GLU A 115 -18.63 4.14 -16.01
CA GLU A 115 -17.36 4.11 -16.74
C GLU A 115 -16.44 5.26 -16.31
N GLY A 116 -16.99 6.44 -16.06
CA GLY A 116 -16.25 7.61 -15.57
C GLY A 116 -15.68 7.36 -14.16
N PHE A 117 -16.47 6.73 -13.29
CA PHE A 117 -16.03 6.35 -11.95
C PHE A 117 -14.90 5.32 -12.00
N VAL A 118 -15.05 4.25 -12.79
CA VAL A 118 -14.03 3.21 -12.98
C VAL A 118 -12.75 3.80 -13.58
N ALA A 119 -12.87 4.68 -14.57
CA ALA A 119 -11.73 5.37 -15.16
C ALA A 119 -11.01 6.26 -14.15
N ALA A 120 -11.74 6.94 -13.27
CA ALA A 120 -11.15 7.74 -12.19
C ALA A 120 -10.38 6.87 -11.18
N ALA A 121 -10.95 5.72 -10.78
CA ALA A 121 -10.30 4.75 -9.90
C ALA A 121 -9.01 4.21 -10.51
N LYS A 122 -9.05 3.79 -11.78
CA LYS A 122 -7.86 3.38 -12.55
C LYS A 122 -6.81 4.49 -12.62
N GLY A 123 -7.24 5.71 -12.91
CA GLY A 123 -6.36 6.88 -12.95
C GLY A 123 -5.67 7.14 -11.61
N ALA A 124 -6.30 6.82 -10.48
CA ALA A 124 -5.68 6.92 -9.17
C ALA A 124 -4.53 5.91 -8.98
N VAL A 125 -4.70 4.67 -9.42
CA VAL A 125 -3.62 3.66 -9.43
C VAL A 125 -2.48 4.09 -10.35
N GLN A 126 -2.81 4.60 -11.55
CA GLN A 126 -1.82 5.07 -12.53
C GLN A 126 -0.95 6.24 -12.05
N ARG A 127 -1.51 7.10 -11.19
CA ARG A 127 -0.78 8.23 -10.62
C ARG A 127 -0.22 7.95 -9.23
N SER A 128 -0.25 6.71 -8.76
CA SER A 128 0.25 6.33 -7.43
C SER A 128 1.78 6.44 -7.33
N ALA A 129 2.30 6.49 -6.10
CA ALA A 129 3.75 6.45 -5.89
C ALA A 129 4.32 5.08 -6.29
N MET A 130 3.51 4.01 -6.22
CA MET A 130 3.90 2.68 -6.68
C MET A 130 4.21 2.67 -8.17
N ALA A 131 3.37 3.31 -8.99
CA ALA A 131 3.59 3.40 -10.43
C ALA A 131 4.89 4.16 -10.77
N ASP A 132 5.13 5.29 -10.10
CA ASP A 132 6.36 6.07 -10.27
C ASP A 132 7.60 5.27 -9.85
N VAL A 133 7.56 4.64 -8.67
CA VAL A 133 8.67 3.84 -8.12
C VAL A 133 8.92 2.60 -8.98
N LEU A 134 7.88 1.94 -9.48
CA LEU A 134 8.02 0.79 -10.38
C LEU A 134 8.76 1.17 -11.66
N ALA A 135 8.42 2.31 -12.27
CA ALA A 135 9.13 2.80 -13.45
C ALA A 135 10.62 3.05 -13.16
N LEU A 136 10.94 3.62 -11.99
CA LEU A 136 12.33 3.82 -11.56
C LEU A 136 13.07 2.51 -11.31
N VAL A 137 12.43 1.53 -10.64
CA VAL A 137 13.00 0.19 -10.42
C VAL A 137 13.34 -0.47 -11.76
N ARG A 138 12.40 -0.43 -12.72
CA ARG A 138 12.61 -1.00 -14.07
C ARG A 138 13.68 -0.29 -14.88
N ALA A 139 13.97 0.98 -14.57
CA ALA A 139 15.06 1.71 -15.22
C ALA A 139 16.45 1.30 -14.71
N VAL A 140 16.57 0.59 -13.59
CA VAL A 140 17.86 0.22 -12.96
C VAL A 140 18.01 -1.26 -12.63
N SER A 141 16.97 -2.08 -12.82
CA SER A 141 16.99 -3.50 -12.46
C SER A 141 16.01 -4.31 -13.30
N ASP A 142 16.45 -5.51 -13.69
CA ASP A 142 15.63 -6.54 -14.34
C ASP A 142 15.02 -7.53 -13.34
N ALA A 143 15.30 -7.39 -12.03
CA ALA A 143 14.80 -8.30 -11.01
C ALA A 143 13.26 -8.43 -11.07
N PRO A 144 12.69 -9.63 -10.83
CA PRO A 144 11.25 -9.79 -10.65
C PRO A 144 10.71 -8.83 -9.60
N VAL A 145 9.59 -8.18 -9.94
CA VAL A 145 8.90 -7.24 -9.04
C VAL A 145 7.58 -7.86 -8.61
N ARG A 146 7.26 -7.75 -7.31
CA ARG A 146 5.94 -8.04 -6.74
C ARG A 146 5.36 -6.75 -6.15
N CYS A 147 4.06 -6.54 -6.32
CA CYS A 147 3.38 -5.32 -5.87
C CYS A 147 2.30 -5.67 -4.85
N MET A 148 2.29 -4.99 -3.71
CA MET A 148 1.33 -5.20 -2.63
C MET A 148 0.61 -3.88 -2.32
N PRO A 149 -0.71 -3.78 -2.52
CA PRO A 149 -1.49 -2.61 -2.14
C PRO A 149 -1.39 -2.29 -0.64
N GLU A 150 -1.84 -1.09 -0.28
CA GLU A 150 -2.16 -0.73 1.11
C GLU A 150 -3.22 -1.70 1.64
N PRO A 151 -3.14 -2.10 2.93
CA PRO A 151 -4.13 -2.96 3.55
C PRO A 151 -5.52 -2.33 3.50
N MET A 152 -6.54 -3.18 3.51
CA MET A 152 -7.90 -2.76 3.84
C MET A 152 -7.92 -2.14 5.24
N PRO A 153 -8.73 -1.09 5.49
CA PRO A 153 -8.71 -0.45 6.79
C PRO A 153 -9.29 -1.36 7.89
N ALA A 154 -9.02 -0.99 9.14
CA ALA A 154 -9.75 -1.54 10.27
C ALA A 154 -11.24 -1.20 10.17
N GLN A 155 -12.11 -2.05 10.70
CA GLN A 155 -13.55 -1.79 10.71
C GLN A 155 -13.91 -0.48 11.46
N SER A 156 -13.15 -0.12 12.48
CA SER A 156 -13.27 1.14 13.23
C SER A 156 -13.04 2.41 12.39
N VAL A 157 -12.69 2.28 11.10
CA VAL A 157 -12.65 3.41 10.17
C VAL A 157 -14.00 4.12 10.06
N VAL A 158 -15.12 3.41 10.27
CA VAL A 158 -16.46 4.02 10.25
C VAL A 158 -16.66 5.02 11.39
N ASP A 159 -15.99 4.81 12.52
CA ASP A 159 -16.08 5.65 13.72
C ASP A 159 -15.13 6.86 13.66
N ASP A 160 -14.30 6.95 12.62
CA ASP A 160 -13.38 8.08 12.41
C ASP A 160 -14.17 9.33 12.00
N GLU A 161 -14.17 10.36 12.85
CA GLU A 161 -14.94 11.59 12.62
C GLU A 161 -14.52 12.31 11.33
N ASP A 162 -13.22 12.32 11.02
CA ASP A 162 -12.64 13.07 9.91
C ASP A 162 -12.69 12.27 8.60
N ARG A 163 -12.41 10.97 8.68
CA ARG A 163 -12.12 10.11 7.51
C ARG A 163 -13.15 9.01 7.31
N GLY A 164 -14.02 8.77 8.28
CA GLY A 164 -14.97 7.64 8.29
C GLY A 164 -16.24 7.86 7.47
N GLN A 165 -16.58 9.10 7.13
CA GLN A 165 -17.81 9.43 6.39
C GLN A 165 -18.04 8.58 5.12
N PRO A 166 -17.08 8.43 4.17
CA PRO A 166 -17.33 7.63 2.98
C PRO A 166 -17.48 6.13 3.27
N TRP A 167 -16.91 5.65 4.37
CA TRP A 167 -17.02 4.25 4.80
C TRP A 167 -18.36 3.95 5.43
N ARG A 168 -18.82 4.81 6.35
CA ARG A 168 -20.18 4.74 6.91
C ARG A 168 -21.23 4.77 5.81
N MET A 169 -21.09 5.70 4.87
CA MET A 169 -21.99 5.83 3.73
C MET A 169 -22.05 4.55 2.88
N ALA A 170 -20.91 3.90 2.63
CA ALA A 170 -20.88 2.64 1.88
C ALA A 170 -21.63 1.52 2.62
N VAL A 171 -21.42 1.40 3.93
CA VAL A 171 -22.09 0.39 4.78
C VAL A 171 -23.59 0.64 4.89
N GLU A 172 -24.00 1.88 5.17
CA GLU A 172 -25.41 2.27 5.29
C GLU A 172 -26.20 2.03 3.99
N ARG A 173 -25.51 2.01 2.84
CA ARG A 173 -26.09 1.84 1.51
C ARG A 173 -25.91 0.44 0.92
N GLY A 174 -25.15 -0.45 1.59
CA GLY A 174 -24.87 -1.79 1.08
C GLY A 174 -24.02 -1.79 -0.20
N GLU A 175 -23.10 -0.84 -0.35
CA GLU A 175 -22.31 -0.61 -1.57
C GLU A 175 -20.86 -1.13 -1.47
N GLU A 176 -20.50 -1.78 -0.37
CA GLU A 176 -19.14 -2.26 -0.07
C GLU A 176 -18.60 -3.18 -1.15
N SER A 177 -19.36 -4.21 -1.52
CA SER A 177 -18.95 -5.20 -2.53
C SER A 177 -18.72 -4.57 -3.91
N GLN A 178 -19.53 -3.56 -4.28
CA GLN A 178 -19.37 -2.84 -5.53
C GLN A 178 -18.11 -1.99 -5.53
N LEU A 179 -17.83 -1.27 -4.42
CA LEU A 179 -16.63 -0.45 -4.28
C LEU A 179 -15.35 -1.30 -4.24
N LEU A 180 -15.41 -2.45 -3.58
CA LEU A 180 -14.32 -3.43 -3.55
C LEU A 180 -14.05 -4.02 -4.94
N GLN A 181 -15.12 -4.34 -5.69
CA GLN A 181 -15.00 -4.80 -7.06
C GLN A 181 -14.35 -3.74 -7.96
N ILE A 182 -14.79 -2.48 -7.88
CA ILE A 182 -14.18 -1.37 -8.62
C ILE A 182 -12.70 -1.21 -8.26
N PHE A 183 -12.35 -1.33 -6.97
CA PHE A 183 -10.95 -1.30 -6.55
C PHE A 183 -10.15 -2.45 -7.19
N HIS A 184 -10.62 -3.69 -7.09
CA HIS A 184 -9.94 -4.84 -7.69
C HIS A 184 -9.80 -4.72 -9.22
N ASP A 185 -10.83 -4.24 -9.90
CA ASP A 185 -10.79 -4.04 -11.34
C ASP A 185 -9.82 -2.92 -11.72
N SER A 186 -9.73 -1.86 -10.90
CA SER A 186 -8.76 -0.78 -11.10
C SER A 186 -7.31 -1.24 -10.99
N LEU A 187 -7.03 -2.29 -10.20
CA LEU A 187 -5.71 -2.90 -10.09
C LEU A 187 -5.38 -3.82 -11.27
N ARG A 188 -6.38 -4.47 -11.87
CA ARG A 188 -6.20 -5.43 -12.97
C ARG A 188 -6.27 -4.80 -14.36
N ALA A 189 -6.81 -3.58 -14.47
CA ALA A 189 -7.07 -2.95 -15.76
C ALA A 189 -5.79 -2.40 -16.43
N ASN A 190 -5.35 -3.08 -17.49
CA ASN A 190 -4.35 -2.73 -18.52
C ASN A 190 -3.95 -1.23 -18.56
N GLY A 191 -2.82 -0.88 -17.95
CA GLY A 191 -2.24 0.46 -18.05
C GLY A 191 -1.15 0.75 -17.01
N VAL A 192 -1.24 0.15 -15.83
CA VAL A 192 -0.08 -0.10 -14.95
C VAL A 192 -0.08 -1.60 -14.77
N ASP A 193 0.80 -2.29 -15.50
CA ASP A 193 1.11 -3.67 -15.13
C ASP A 193 1.77 -3.58 -13.76
N LEU A 194 1.05 -3.93 -12.70
CA LEU A 194 1.61 -4.11 -11.36
C LEU A 194 2.12 -5.55 -11.34
N PRO A 195 3.39 -5.80 -11.75
CA PRO A 195 3.90 -7.15 -11.88
C PRO A 195 3.82 -7.86 -10.54
N GLY A 196 3.41 -9.12 -10.60
CA GLY A 196 3.24 -9.94 -9.41
C GLY A 196 2.37 -9.25 -8.37
N LEU A 197 1.26 -8.63 -8.77
CA LEU A 197 0.27 -8.07 -7.85
C LEU A 197 -0.18 -9.16 -6.87
N GLN A 198 0.01 -8.89 -5.58
CA GLN A 198 -0.43 -9.76 -4.50
C GLN A 198 -1.43 -9.02 -3.64
N MET A 199 -2.66 -9.53 -3.66
CA MET A 199 -3.72 -9.01 -2.81
C MET A 199 -3.48 -9.41 -1.35
N GLN A 200 -4.06 -8.63 -0.44
CA GLN A 200 -4.06 -8.95 0.97
C GLN A 200 -4.56 -10.39 1.21
N PRO A 201 -3.83 -11.22 2.00
CA PRO A 201 -4.25 -12.59 2.27
C PRO A 201 -5.64 -12.64 2.89
N THR A 202 -6.48 -13.57 2.41
CA THR A 202 -7.88 -13.71 2.87
C THR A 202 -7.98 -13.96 4.37
N ALA A 203 -7.01 -14.66 4.96
CA ALA A 203 -6.92 -14.89 6.40
C ALA A 203 -6.73 -13.60 7.23
N THR A 204 -6.43 -12.47 6.60
CA THR A 204 -6.27 -11.17 7.27
C THR A 204 -7.47 -10.24 7.08
N LEU A 205 -8.52 -10.72 6.42
CA LEU A 205 -9.68 -9.93 6.04
C LEU A 205 -10.94 -10.34 6.83
N THR A 206 -11.88 -9.41 6.95
CA THR A 206 -13.23 -9.64 7.48
C THR A 206 -14.26 -8.90 6.59
N ASN A 207 -15.56 -9.11 6.86
CA ASN A 207 -16.67 -8.48 6.15
C ASN A 207 -16.54 -8.61 4.62
N ASP A 208 -16.41 -9.85 4.14
CA ASP A 208 -16.24 -10.20 2.73
C ASP A 208 -15.07 -9.48 2.01
N GLY A 209 -14.04 -9.11 2.77
CA GLY A 209 -12.85 -8.47 2.25
C GLY A 209 -12.84 -6.94 2.32
N PHE A 210 -13.89 -6.31 2.86
CA PHE A 210 -13.96 -4.85 2.93
C PHE A 210 -13.13 -4.25 4.08
N TYR A 211 -12.80 -5.05 5.10
CA TYR A 211 -11.97 -4.63 6.24
C TYR A 211 -10.86 -5.63 6.53
N SER A 212 -9.80 -5.16 7.18
CA SER A 212 -8.83 -6.03 7.84
C SER A 212 -9.41 -6.55 9.17
N ALA A 213 -9.10 -7.81 9.50
CA ALA A 213 -9.55 -8.37 10.78
C ALA A 213 -8.87 -7.64 11.97
N PRO A 214 -9.59 -7.43 13.10
CA PRO A 214 -9.14 -6.54 14.18
C PRO A 214 -7.74 -6.86 14.72
N GLU A 215 -7.39 -8.15 14.84
CA GLU A 215 -6.11 -8.61 15.37
C GLU A 215 -4.90 -8.21 14.51
N PHE A 216 -5.12 -7.73 13.28
CA PHE A 216 -4.08 -7.21 12.39
C PHE A 216 -3.97 -5.68 12.43
N ALA A 217 -5.02 -5.00 12.88
CA ALA A 217 -5.06 -3.54 13.00
C ALA A 217 -4.69 -3.03 14.40
N GLU A 218 -4.74 -3.88 15.42
CA GLU A 218 -4.35 -3.54 16.79
C GLU A 218 -2.85 -3.21 16.90
N ALA A 219 -2.54 -2.13 17.62
CA ALA A 219 -1.17 -1.65 17.85
C ALA A 219 -0.33 -1.57 16.54
N PRO A 220 -0.77 -0.76 15.57
CA PRO A 220 -0.17 -0.77 14.24
C PRO A 220 1.30 -0.39 14.25
N ALA A 221 2.07 -1.05 13.39
CA ALA A 221 3.49 -0.80 13.26
C ALA A 221 3.73 0.57 12.62
N ARG A 222 4.69 1.32 13.16
CA ARG A 222 5.07 2.65 12.65
C ARG A 222 6.53 2.70 12.27
N LEU A 223 6.84 3.50 11.25
CA LEU A 223 8.21 3.93 11.02
C LEU A 223 8.58 4.88 12.17
N LYS A 224 9.55 4.47 12.99
CA LYS A 224 10.09 5.31 14.08
C LYS A 224 10.48 6.69 13.51
N ASP A 225 10.20 7.78 14.23
CA ASP A 225 10.54 9.16 13.87
C ASP A 225 9.81 9.76 12.64
N ALA A 226 8.68 9.19 12.21
CA ALA A 226 7.84 9.82 11.17
C ALA A 226 7.28 11.21 11.58
N GLY A 227 7.48 11.64 12.82
CA GLY A 227 6.98 12.91 13.35
C GLY A 227 5.46 12.96 13.48
N ASP A 228 4.79 11.84 13.23
CA ASP A 228 3.36 11.70 13.44
C ASP A 228 3.17 11.55 14.96
N GLY A 229 2.54 12.56 15.58
CA GLY A 229 2.13 12.47 16.99
C GLY A 229 1.21 11.28 17.24
N GLU A 230 0.90 11.00 18.50
CA GLU A 230 -0.11 9.99 18.84
C GLU A 230 -1.42 10.34 18.12
N HIS A 231 -1.76 9.57 17.09
CA HIS A 231 -3.08 9.58 16.49
C HIS A 231 -3.95 8.63 17.33
N PRO A 232 -5.02 9.12 18.00
CA PRO A 232 -5.82 8.29 18.91
C PRO A 232 -6.39 7.05 18.24
N THR A 233 -6.60 7.09 16.92
CA THR A 233 -7.09 5.97 16.10
C THR A 233 -6.33 5.89 14.77
N ASP A 234 -5.71 4.73 14.53
CA ASP A 234 -5.01 4.42 13.29
C ASP A 234 -5.69 3.27 12.56
N ASN A 235 -6.64 3.63 11.72
CA ASN A 235 -7.48 2.68 11.01
C ASN A 235 -6.86 2.16 9.70
N PHE A 236 -5.64 2.57 9.35
CA PHE A 236 -5.08 2.29 8.02
C PHE A 236 -3.73 1.58 8.06
N HIS A 237 -3.03 1.55 9.18
CA HIS A 237 -1.82 0.75 9.31
C HIS A 237 -2.12 -0.58 10.01
N MET A 238 -1.26 -1.55 9.77
CA MET A 238 -1.36 -2.89 10.34
C MET A 238 -0.14 -3.19 11.21
N ASN A 239 -0.24 -4.23 12.03
CA ASN A 239 0.81 -4.63 12.96
C ASN A 239 1.81 -5.63 12.38
N ALA A 240 2.74 -6.09 13.23
CA ALA A 240 3.77 -7.05 12.84
C ALA A 240 3.19 -8.39 12.37
N LYS A 241 2.13 -8.87 13.04
CA LYS A 241 1.43 -10.11 12.70
C LYS A 241 0.91 -10.08 11.26
N TYR A 242 0.36 -8.94 10.83
CA TYR A 242 -0.06 -8.75 9.43
C TYR A 242 1.11 -8.91 8.47
N GLY A 243 2.20 -8.18 8.73
CA GLY A 243 3.40 -8.24 7.88
C GLY A 243 3.97 -9.64 7.79
N ARG A 244 4.04 -10.36 8.91
CA ARG A 244 4.46 -11.77 8.96
C ARG A 244 3.58 -12.64 8.08
N THR A 245 2.26 -12.62 8.28
CA THR A 245 1.31 -13.44 7.51
C THR A 245 1.43 -13.17 6.01
N PHE A 246 1.61 -11.92 5.61
CA PHE A 246 1.81 -11.55 4.21
C PHE A 246 3.13 -12.11 3.66
N ILE A 247 4.24 -11.91 4.38
CA ILE A 247 5.56 -12.42 3.96
C ILE A 247 5.56 -13.94 3.84
N GLU A 248 4.98 -14.65 4.81
CA GLU A 248 4.87 -16.11 4.76
C GLU A 248 4.07 -16.58 3.53
N ALA A 249 2.97 -15.91 3.21
CA ALA A 249 2.19 -16.20 2.00
C ALA A 249 2.99 -15.94 0.72
N LEU A 250 3.81 -14.88 0.68
CA LEU A 250 4.67 -14.56 -0.46
C LEU A 250 5.78 -15.58 -0.65
N LEU A 251 6.39 -16.06 0.42
CA LEU A 251 7.51 -17.01 0.35
C LEU A 251 7.06 -18.45 0.10
N ALA A 252 5.78 -18.77 0.33
CA ALA A 252 5.22 -20.10 0.08
C ALA A 252 4.93 -20.40 -1.40
N GLY A 253 4.90 -19.38 -2.28
CA GLY A 253 4.58 -19.48 -3.71
C GLY A 253 5.70 -19.04 -4.62
#